data_AF-A0A8T0F8C7-F1
#
_entry.id   AF-A0A8T0F8C7-F1
#
_cell.length_a   1.000
_cell.length_b   1.000
_cell.length_c   1.000
_cell.angle_alpha   90.00
_cell.angle_beta   90.00
_cell.angle_gamma   90.00
#
_symmetry.space_group_name_H-M   'P 1'
#
loop_
_entity.id
_entity.type
_entity.pdbx_description
1 polymer ?
#
loop_
_entity_poly.entity_id
_entity_poly.type
_entity_poly.pdbx_seq_one_letter_code
_entity_poly.pdbx_strand_id
1 'polypeptide(L)'
;MAECLTLEDILTQQKKEKKELLAKTQKMKHGIPKGDKKKKKEVTAEIARLISDLDIRHDEELKEFQAKNASGNLPELHDVCENLNRASNKKSLKEKEREKAIAEQELENLTGNRFIESKEIAKKLSERQLIIHEVPSDGNCLYAAIEHQLSALNLEKLTVESLRELTSKYLLSHKEEYLPFLTDPDTGDILSDEQYVKYCEDIRNTTAWGGQIEIQALSKICGKPIEVIQAEGPSIIAGDETSSPKLIISYHRHAYGLGEHYNSVVPSG
;
A
#
# COMPACT_ATOMS: atom_id res chain seq x y z
N MET A 1 8.65 -34.78 -27.38
CA MET A 1 7.71 -34.56 -26.26
C MET A 1 7.96 -33.14 -25.80
N ALA A 2 6.96 -32.26 -25.91
CA ALA A 2 7.12 -30.86 -25.51
C ALA A 2 7.30 -30.81 -23.99
N GLU A 3 8.44 -30.31 -23.51
CA GLU A 3 8.65 -30.01 -22.10
C GLU A 3 7.60 -28.99 -21.67
N CYS A 4 6.69 -29.40 -20.79
CA CYS A 4 5.71 -28.50 -20.20
C CYS A 4 6.47 -27.62 -19.20
N LEU A 5 6.74 -26.36 -19.59
CA LEU A 5 7.34 -25.36 -18.70
C LEU A 5 6.43 -25.16 -17.49
N THR A 6 7.01 -25.26 -16.29
CA THR A 6 6.27 -25.04 -15.04
C THR A 6 6.08 -23.54 -14.75
N LEU A 7 5.18 -23.19 -13.84
CA LEU A 7 5.03 -21.80 -13.39
C LEU A 7 6.33 -21.23 -12.83
N GLU A 8 7.11 -22.06 -12.13
CA GLU A 8 8.42 -21.70 -11.59
C GLU A 8 9.43 -21.39 -12.70
N ASP A 9 9.40 -22.14 -13.80
CA ASP A 9 10.26 -21.89 -14.97
C ASP A 9 9.91 -20.56 -15.65
N ILE A 10 8.62 -20.28 -15.80
CA ILE A 10 8.12 -19.00 -16.35
C ILE A 10 8.58 -17.85 -15.45
N LEU A 11 8.36 -17.92 -14.15
CA LEU A 11 8.77 -16.86 -13.21
C LEU A 11 10.29 -16.69 -13.15
N THR A 12 11.07 -17.77 -13.26
CA THR A 12 12.53 -17.72 -13.29
C THR A 12 13.03 -17.06 -14.57
N GLN A 13 12.42 -17.38 -15.71
CA GLN A 13 12.73 -16.75 -16.98
C GLN A 13 12.36 -15.26 -16.98
N GLN A 14 11.18 -14.90 -16.45
CA GLN A 14 10.76 -13.51 -16.32
C GLN A 14 11.71 -12.69 -15.42
N LYS A 15 12.15 -13.26 -14.29
CA LYS A 15 13.18 -12.65 -13.42
C LYS A 15 14.50 -12.41 -14.16
N LYS A 16 14.94 -13.38 -14.97
CA LYS A 16 16.15 -13.26 -15.79
C LYS A 16 16.00 -12.15 -16.83
N GLU A 17 14.87 -12.09 -17.53
CA GLU A 17 14.58 -11.07 -18.54
C GLU A 17 14.51 -9.66 -17.94
N LYS A 18 13.89 -9.50 -16.77
CA LYS A 18 13.88 -8.21 -16.04
C LYS A 18 15.30 -7.78 -15.67
N LYS A 19 16.14 -8.70 -15.18
CA LYS A 19 17.54 -8.41 -14.85
C LYS A 19 18.36 -8.01 -16.08
N GLU A 20 18.16 -8.68 -17.21
CA GLU A 20 18.80 -8.34 -18.47
C GLU A 20 18.34 -6.97 -19.00
N LEU A 21 17.04 -6.66 -18.89
CA LEU A 21 16.50 -5.37 -19.26
C LEU A 21 17.08 -4.24 -18.40
N LEU A 22 17.19 -4.42 -17.09
CA LEU A 22 17.84 -3.45 -16.20
C LEU A 22 19.29 -3.17 -16.61
N ALA A 23 20.08 -4.22 -16.86
CA ALA A 23 21.45 -4.06 -17.35
C ALA A 23 21.50 -3.29 -18.68
N LYS A 24 20.52 -3.51 -19.57
CA LYS A 24 20.39 -2.79 -20.84
C LYS A 24 20.01 -1.32 -20.64
N THR A 25 19.04 -1.02 -19.77
CA THR A 25 18.62 0.37 -19.47
C THR A 25 19.75 1.17 -18.84
N GLN A 26 20.54 0.56 -17.95
CA GLN A 26 21.71 1.21 -17.37
C GLN A 26 22.74 1.55 -18.44
N LYS A 27 23.08 0.64 -19.35
CA LYS A 27 23.98 0.91 -20.48
C LYS A 27 23.47 2.04 -21.37
N MET A 28 22.16 2.05 -21.67
CA MET A 28 21.54 3.11 -22.48
C MET A 28 21.62 4.49 -21.79
N LYS A 29 21.40 4.55 -20.47
CA LYS A 29 21.55 5.79 -19.68
C LYS A 29 23.00 6.28 -19.62
N HIS A 30 23.97 5.38 -19.48
CA HIS A 30 25.40 5.74 -19.43
C HIS A 30 25.96 6.15 -20.80
N GLY A 31 25.31 5.75 -21.89
CA GLY A 31 25.66 6.16 -23.25
C GLY A 31 25.27 7.60 -23.62
N ILE A 32 24.58 8.33 -22.74
CA ILE A 32 24.13 9.70 -23.00
C ILE A 32 25.26 10.70 -22.67
N PRO A 33 25.74 11.51 -23.63
CA PRO A 33 26.68 12.59 -23.35
C PRO A 33 26.07 13.65 -22.41
N LYS A 34 26.86 14.12 -21.44
CA LYS A 34 26.42 15.15 -20.47
C LYS A 34 25.96 16.41 -21.23
N GLY A 35 24.68 16.76 -21.09
CA GLY A 35 24.08 17.97 -21.67
C GLY A 35 23.14 17.76 -22.86
N ASP A 36 23.09 16.56 -23.45
CA ASP A 36 22.20 16.28 -24.59
C ASP A 36 20.77 15.97 -24.11
N LYS A 37 19.97 17.03 -23.91
CA LYS A 37 18.58 16.94 -23.46
C LYS A 37 17.68 16.17 -24.43
N LYS A 38 17.97 16.21 -25.74
CA LYS A 38 17.15 15.54 -26.76
C LYS A 38 17.35 14.03 -26.70
N LYS A 39 18.62 13.58 -26.73
CA LYS A 39 18.93 12.14 -26.58
C LYS A 39 18.52 11.59 -25.22
N LYS A 40 18.60 12.39 -24.15
CA LYS A 40 18.10 11.97 -22.83
C LYS A 40 16.60 11.68 -22.86
N LYS A 41 15.79 12.51 -23.52
CA LYS A 41 14.34 12.28 -23.67
C LYS A 41 14.06 11.05 -24.53
N GLU A 42 14.73 10.90 -25.67
CA GLU A 42 14.58 9.75 -26.56
C GLU A 42 14.94 8.43 -25.87
N VAL A 43 16.09 8.37 -25.19
CA VAL A 43 16.51 7.19 -24.43
C VAL A 43 15.58 6.89 -23.27
N THR A 44 15.04 7.91 -22.60
CA THR A 44 14.07 7.70 -21.51
C THR A 44 12.75 7.14 -22.02
N ALA A 45 12.25 7.65 -23.15
CA ALA A 45 11.04 7.14 -23.80
C ALA A 45 11.23 5.69 -24.30
N GLU A 46 12.40 5.38 -24.87
CA GLU A 46 12.71 4.03 -25.34
C GLU A 46 12.86 3.05 -24.16
N ILE A 47 13.43 3.48 -23.03
CA ILE A 47 13.47 2.69 -21.80
C ILE A 47 12.05 2.38 -21.30
N ALA A 48 11.17 3.39 -21.27
CA ALA A 48 9.79 3.21 -20.85
C ALA A 48 9.04 2.23 -21.77
N ARG A 49 9.24 2.34 -23.09
CA ARG A 49 8.67 1.43 -24.08
C ARG A 49 9.14 -0.01 -23.85
N LEU A 50 10.44 -0.22 -23.66
CA LEU A 50 11.00 -1.55 -23.44
C LEU A 50 10.53 -2.20 -22.12
N ILE A 51 10.28 -1.41 -21.07
CA ILE A 51 9.69 -1.90 -19.82
C ILE A 51 8.24 -2.32 -20.06
N SER A 52 7.45 -1.47 -20.70
CA SER A 52 6.04 -1.75 -21.01
C SER A 52 5.87 -2.99 -21.90
N ASP A 53 6.70 -3.15 -22.94
CA ASP A 53 6.65 -4.31 -23.83
C ASP A 53 6.99 -5.61 -23.09
N LEU A 54 7.91 -5.54 -22.11
CA LEU A 54 8.31 -6.71 -21.33
C LEU A 54 7.19 -7.12 -20.36
N ASP A 55 6.58 -6.15 -19.68
CA ASP A 55 5.47 -6.41 -18.76
C ASP A 55 4.24 -6.95 -19.49
N ILE A 56 3.90 -6.43 -20.68
CA ILE A 56 2.80 -6.96 -21.50
C ILE A 56 3.05 -8.43 -21.84
N ARG A 57 4.27 -8.79 -22.30
CA ARG A 57 4.60 -10.18 -22.61
C ARG A 57 4.53 -11.09 -21.38
N HIS A 58 5.03 -10.63 -20.23
CA HIS A 58 5.00 -11.40 -19.00
C HIS A 58 3.58 -11.64 -18.50
N ASP A 59 2.70 -10.64 -18.62
CA ASP A 59 1.28 -10.75 -18.31
C ASP A 59 0.55 -11.71 -19.28
N GLU A 60 0.88 -11.67 -20.57
CA GLU A 60 0.33 -12.58 -21.58
C GLU A 60 0.79 -14.03 -21.35
N GLU A 61 2.06 -14.25 -21.03
CA GLU A 61 2.62 -15.57 -20.69
C GLU A 61 1.94 -16.18 -19.46
N LEU A 62 1.69 -15.36 -18.42
CA LEU A 62 0.97 -15.79 -17.22
C LEU A 62 -0.50 -16.10 -17.52
N LYS A 63 -1.17 -15.26 -18.33
CA LYS A 63 -2.57 -15.52 -18.77
C LYS A 63 -2.67 -16.79 -19.61
N GLU A 64 -1.72 -17.03 -20.51
CA GLU A 64 -1.67 -18.26 -21.30
C GLU A 64 -1.43 -19.49 -20.43
N PHE A 65 -0.54 -19.40 -19.44
CA PHE A 65 -0.29 -20.48 -18.50
C PHE A 65 -1.51 -20.76 -17.62
N GLN A 66 -2.21 -19.72 -17.15
CA GLN A 66 -3.48 -19.85 -16.41
C GLN A 66 -4.58 -20.45 -17.28
N ALA A 67 -4.69 -20.04 -18.56
CA ALA A 67 -5.66 -20.59 -19.50
C ALA A 67 -5.38 -22.08 -19.82
N LYS A 68 -4.11 -22.48 -19.86
CA LYS A 68 -3.69 -23.88 -20.06
C LYS A 68 -3.92 -24.76 -18.82
N ASN A 69 -3.93 -24.18 -17.62
CA ASN A 69 -4.11 -24.89 -16.34
C ASN A 69 -5.53 -24.81 -15.75
N ALA A 70 -6.49 -24.13 -16.40
CA ALA A 70 -7.89 -24.06 -15.98
C ALA A 70 -8.68 -25.41 -16.12
N SER A 71 -7.98 -26.54 -16.22
CA SER A 71 -8.52 -27.90 -16.22
C SER A 71 -7.68 -28.79 -15.30
N GLY A 72 -7.75 -28.55 -13.97
CA GLY A 72 -7.12 -29.41 -12.97
C GLY A 72 -6.83 -28.72 -11.64
N ASN A 73 -7.36 -29.28 -10.56
CA ASN A 73 -7.26 -28.80 -9.17
C ASN A 73 -5.82 -28.57 -8.66
N LEU A 74 -5.70 -27.55 -7.80
CA LEU A 74 -4.55 -27.22 -6.96
C LEU A 74 -4.30 -28.29 -5.88
N PRO A 75 -3.03 -28.50 -5.47
CA PRO A 75 -2.74 -28.32 -4.06
C PRO A 75 -1.55 -27.40 -3.75
N GLU A 76 -1.69 -26.81 -2.59
CA GLU A 76 -0.89 -25.89 -1.78
C GLU A 76 0.46 -26.49 -1.28
N LEU A 77 1.49 -25.65 -1.02
CA LEU A 77 2.30 -25.61 0.23
C LEU A 77 3.72 -25.00 0.11
N HIS A 78 3.98 -24.00 0.98
CA HIS A 78 5.14 -23.68 1.85
C HIS A 78 6.62 -24.01 1.47
N ASP A 79 7.42 -22.92 1.41
CA ASP A 79 8.65 -22.58 2.19
C ASP A 79 9.82 -23.59 2.38
N VAL A 80 11.05 -23.14 2.08
CA VAL A 80 12.21 -23.02 3.02
C VAL A 80 13.52 -22.70 2.27
N CYS A 81 14.32 -21.88 2.95
CA CYS A 81 15.56 -21.18 2.61
C CYS A 81 16.88 -22.02 2.59
N GLU A 82 17.87 -21.45 1.89
CA GLU A 82 19.34 -21.41 2.12
C GLU A 82 20.26 -22.63 1.91
N ASN A 83 21.41 -22.42 1.21
CA ASN A 83 22.76 -22.41 1.84
C ASN A 83 24.02 -22.21 0.92
N LEU A 84 24.95 -21.33 1.40
CA LEU A 84 26.46 -21.36 1.36
C LEU A 84 27.22 -21.03 0.04
N ASN A 85 28.40 -20.36 -0.05
CA ASN A 85 29.42 -19.89 0.90
C ASN A 85 30.54 -19.01 0.23
N ARG A 86 31.25 -18.21 1.05
CA ARG A 86 32.70 -17.80 1.02
C ARG A 86 33.26 -16.61 0.19
N ALA A 87 33.50 -15.51 0.92
CA ALA A 87 34.79 -14.83 1.17
C ALA A 87 35.69 -14.37 -0.01
N SER A 88 35.48 -13.13 -0.47
CA SER A 88 36.55 -12.13 -0.70
C SER A 88 35.96 -10.74 -1.01
N ASN A 89 36.60 -9.66 -0.56
CA ASN A 89 36.34 -8.23 -0.90
C ASN A 89 35.44 -7.38 0.03
N LYS A 90 35.81 -7.24 1.31
CA LYS A 90 35.11 -6.46 2.35
C LYS A 90 34.86 -4.95 2.07
N LYS A 91 35.41 -4.37 0.98
CA LYS A 91 35.13 -2.97 0.55
C LYS A 91 34.21 -2.88 -0.68
N SER A 92 34.37 -3.75 -1.68
CA SER A 92 33.45 -3.84 -2.83
C SER A 92 32.12 -4.49 -2.46
N LEU A 93 32.10 -5.37 -1.45
CA LEU A 93 30.88 -6.00 -0.96
C LEU A 93 29.91 -5.00 -0.35
N LYS A 94 30.35 -4.01 0.44
CA LYS A 94 29.45 -3.01 1.02
C LYS A 94 28.79 -2.09 -0.01
N GLU A 95 29.48 -1.77 -1.10
CA GLU A 95 28.94 -0.94 -2.18
C GLU A 95 28.02 -1.76 -3.08
N LYS A 96 28.39 -3.01 -3.39
CA LYS A 96 27.50 -3.99 -4.06
C LYS A 96 26.32 -4.42 -3.18
N GLU A 97 26.45 -4.45 -1.86
CA GLU A 97 25.37 -4.73 -0.91
C GLU A 97 24.44 -3.53 -0.82
N ARG A 98 24.96 -2.30 -0.85
CA ARG A 98 24.11 -1.10 -0.97
C ARG A 98 23.42 -1.03 -2.32
N GLU A 99 24.12 -1.29 -3.43
CA GLU A 99 23.52 -1.33 -4.77
C GLU A 99 22.56 -2.50 -4.94
N LYS A 100 22.85 -3.67 -4.36
CA LYS A 100 21.90 -4.79 -4.30
C LYS A 100 20.71 -4.47 -3.42
N ALA A 101 20.90 -3.88 -2.24
CA ALA A 101 19.80 -3.46 -1.38
C ALA A 101 18.93 -2.41 -2.08
N ILE A 102 19.52 -1.46 -2.80
CA ILE A 102 18.80 -0.49 -3.63
C ILE A 102 18.07 -1.21 -4.77
N ALA A 103 18.72 -2.15 -5.47
CA ALA A 103 18.10 -2.88 -6.58
C ALA A 103 17.04 -3.90 -6.13
N GLU A 104 17.19 -4.51 -4.96
CA GLU A 104 16.23 -5.41 -4.30
C GLU A 104 15.06 -4.60 -3.77
N GLN A 105 15.31 -3.43 -3.17
CA GLN A 105 14.26 -2.49 -2.76
C GLN A 105 13.54 -1.88 -3.98
N GLU A 106 14.22 -1.62 -5.09
CA GLU A 106 13.60 -1.23 -6.36
C GLU A 106 12.79 -2.39 -6.96
N LEU A 107 13.27 -3.64 -6.86
CA LEU A 107 12.52 -4.83 -7.31
C LEU A 107 11.29 -5.10 -6.43
N GLU A 108 11.38 -4.95 -5.11
CA GLU A 108 10.23 -4.94 -4.19
C GLU A 108 9.30 -3.75 -4.47
N ASN A 109 9.83 -2.59 -4.87
CA ASN A 109 9.00 -1.45 -5.23
C ASN A 109 8.35 -1.57 -6.61
N LEU A 110 8.82 -2.47 -7.49
CA LEU A 110 8.23 -2.74 -8.82
C LEU A 110 7.36 -4.00 -8.86
N THR A 111 7.63 -5.00 -8.01
CA THR A 111 6.90 -6.28 -7.98
C THR A 111 6.31 -6.62 -6.61
N GLY A 112 6.66 -5.87 -5.59
CA GLY A 112 6.17 -6.12 -4.24
C GLY A 112 4.75 -5.58 -4.06
N ASN A 113 4.13 -6.05 -2.97
CA ASN A 113 2.75 -5.77 -2.62
C ASN A 113 2.44 -4.26 -2.61
N ARG A 114 3.43 -3.40 -2.35
CA ARG A 114 3.32 -1.93 -2.43
C ARG A 114 2.86 -1.44 -3.79
N PHE A 115 3.49 -1.92 -4.85
CA PHE A 115 3.21 -1.46 -6.22
C PHE A 115 1.85 -1.93 -6.68
N ILE A 116 1.53 -3.19 -6.39
CA ILE A 116 0.23 -3.79 -6.70
C ILE A 116 -0.88 -3.02 -5.97
N GLU A 117 -0.71 -2.79 -4.68
CA GLU A 117 -1.64 -2.01 -3.85
C GLU A 117 -1.85 -0.59 -4.41
N SER A 118 -0.74 0.13 -4.64
CA SER A 118 -0.79 1.50 -5.15
C SER A 118 -1.45 1.56 -6.54
N LYS A 119 -1.17 0.58 -7.41
CA LYS A 119 -1.74 0.48 -8.76
C LYS A 119 -3.25 0.23 -8.71
N GLU A 120 -3.71 -0.70 -7.87
CA GLU A 120 -5.15 -1.01 -7.74
C GLU A 120 -5.92 0.15 -7.12
N ILE A 121 -5.37 0.81 -6.09
CA ILE A 121 -5.99 2.01 -5.52
C ILE A 121 -6.04 3.13 -6.56
N ALA A 122 -4.93 3.40 -7.26
CA ALA A 122 -4.90 4.42 -8.31
C ALA A 122 -5.92 4.13 -9.42
N LYS A 123 -6.09 2.87 -9.81
CA LYS A 123 -7.12 2.45 -10.76
C LYS A 123 -8.52 2.79 -10.24
N LYS A 124 -8.89 2.33 -9.04
CA LYS A 124 -10.19 2.61 -8.40
C LYS A 124 -10.47 4.11 -8.28
N LEU A 125 -9.45 4.92 -7.99
CA LEU A 125 -9.56 6.36 -7.90
C LEU A 125 -9.75 7.02 -9.27
N SER A 126 -8.99 6.58 -10.28
CA SER A 126 -9.07 7.13 -11.64
C SER A 126 -10.44 6.92 -12.29
N GLU A 127 -11.08 5.78 -12.06
CA GLU A 127 -12.44 5.48 -12.53
C GLU A 127 -13.48 6.47 -11.98
N ARG A 128 -13.18 7.09 -10.83
CA ARG A 128 -14.04 8.05 -10.13
C ARG A 128 -13.56 9.51 -10.27
N GLN A 129 -12.54 9.77 -11.07
CA GLN A 129 -11.91 11.09 -11.19
C GLN A 129 -11.44 11.62 -9.83
N LEU A 130 -10.79 10.77 -9.04
CA LEU A 130 -10.22 11.09 -7.74
C LEU A 130 -8.69 10.91 -7.78
N ILE A 131 -7.98 11.63 -6.91
CA ILE A 131 -6.55 11.52 -6.70
C ILE A 131 -6.22 11.43 -5.20
N ILE A 132 -5.09 10.79 -4.88
CA ILE A 132 -4.58 10.72 -3.52
C ILE A 132 -3.95 12.06 -3.16
N HIS A 133 -4.32 12.59 -1.99
CA HIS A 133 -3.58 13.63 -1.29
C HIS A 133 -2.81 13.00 -0.13
N GLU A 134 -1.49 12.93 -0.27
CA GLU A 134 -0.61 12.34 0.74
C GLU A 134 -0.64 13.14 2.04
N VAL A 135 -0.73 12.43 3.17
CA VAL A 135 -0.60 13.01 4.51
C VAL A 135 0.64 12.46 5.22
N PRO A 136 1.18 13.16 6.23
CA PRO A 136 2.36 12.69 6.97
C PRO A 136 2.18 11.29 7.57
N SER A 137 3.23 10.47 7.50
CA SER A 137 3.28 9.11 8.09
C SER A 137 3.87 9.17 9.50
N ASP A 138 3.16 9.82 10.42
CA ASP A 138 3.57 10.10 11.81
C ASP A 138 2.68 9.42 12.86
N GLY A 139 1.88 8.42 12.44
CA GLY A 139 0.88 7.75 13.28
C GLY A 139 -0.43 8.54 13.47
N ASN A 140 -0.49 9.79 13.00
CA ASN A 140 -1.72 10.58 12.95
C ASN A 140 -2.44 10.50 11.59
N CYS A 141 -1.97 9.65 10.67
CA CYS A 141 -2.39 9.62 9.27
C CYS A 141 -3.92 9.52 9.10
N LEU A 142 -4.62 8.71 9.90
CA LEU A 142 -6.09 8.64 9.86
C LEU A 142 -6.73 10.01 10.16
N TYR A 143 -6.35 10.61 11.30
CA TYR A 143 -6.91 11.88 11.74
C TYR A 143 -6.53 13.03 10.80
N ALA A 144 -5.30 13.04 10.28
CA ALA A 144 -4.83 14.02 9.31
C ALA A 144 -5.57 13.90 7.97
N ALA A 145 -5.86 12.68 7.52
CA ALA A 145 -6.65 12.44 6.31
C ALA A 145 -8.08 12.98 6.45
N ILE A 146 -8.70 12.79 7.62
CA ILE A 146 -10.05 13.29 7.94
C ILE A 146 -10.08 14.80 8.11
N GLU A 147 -9.13 15.40 8.85
CA GLU A 147 -8.97 16.86 8.97
C GLU A 147 -8.87 17.51 7.58
N HIS A 148 -8.06 16.92 6.69
CA HIS A 148 -7.93 17.38 5.32
C HIS A 148 -9.23 17.24 4.53
N GLN A 149 -9.96 16.12 4.65
CA GLN A 149 -11.28 15.94 4.00
C GLN A 149 -12.31 16.97 4.45
N LEU A 150 -12.42 17.21 5.77
CA LEU A 150 -13.34 18.18 6.34
C LEU A 150 -13.04 19.60 5.85
N SER A 151 -11.75 19.93 5.76
CA SER A 151 -11.27 21.22 5.24
C SER A 151 -11.53 21.36 3.75
N ALA A 152 -11.23 20.34 2.95
CA ALA A 152 -11.43 20.34 1.50
C ALA A 152 -12.92 20.49 1.12
N LEU A 153 -13.82 19.94 1.92
CA LEU A 153 -15.27 20.04 1.72
C LEU A 153 -15.89 21.30 2.37
N ASN A 154 -15.09 22.16 2.99
CA ASN A 154 -15.54 23.34 3.74
C ASN A 154 -16.63 23.04 4.78
N LEU A 155 -16.54 21.87 5.45
CA LEU A 155 -17.54 21.44 6.42
C LEU A 155 -17.25 22.01 7.80
N GLU A 156 -16.18 21.53 8.42
CA GLU A 156 -15.79 21.89 9.79
C GLU A 156 -14.27 22.01 9.89
N LYS A 157 -13.82 22.87 10.80
CA LYS A 157 -12.39 23.05 11.10
C LYS A 157 -12.04 22.32 12.38
N LEU A 158 -11.96 21.00 12.28
CA LEU A 158 -11.49 20.14 13.38
C LEU A 158 -10.01 19.84 13.18
N THR A 159 -9.22 19.99 14.24
CA THR A 159 -7.80 19.64 14.21
C THR A 159 -7.59 18.16 14.52
N VAL A 160 -6.44 17.60 14.16
CA VAL A 160 -6.03 16.23 14.58
C VAL A 160 -6.21 16.01 16.09
N GLU A 161 -5.75 16.97 16.90
CA GLU A 161 -5.88 16.92 18.37
C GLU A 161 -7.35 16.89 18.82
N SER A 162 -8.18 17.74 18.22
CA SER A 162 -9.62 17.78 18.51
C SER A 162 -10.30 16.47 18.12
N LEU A 163 -9.96 15.91 16.96
CA LEU A 163 -10.52 14.65 16.49
C LEU A 163 -10.13 13.50 17.42
N ARG A 164 -8.88 13.41 17.87
CA ARG A 164 -8.44 12.41 18.85
C ARG A 164 -9.19 12.53 20.18
N GLU A 165 -9.35 13.75 20.69
CA GLU A 165 -10.09 13.99 21.92
C GLU A 165 -11.57 13.62 21.79
N LEU A 166 -12.22 13.99 20.68
CA LEU A 166 -13.61 13.65 20.40
C LEU A 166 -13.79 12.14 20.25
N THR A 167 -12.90 11.45 19.54
CA THR A 167 -12.93 9.99 19.39
C THR A 167 -12.81 9.29 20.74
N SER A 168 -11.85 9.69 21.57
CA SER A 168 -11.70 9.15 22.93
C SER A 168 -12.96 9.32 23.77
N LYS A 169 -13.52 10.54 23.81
CA LYS A 169 -14.76 10.83 24.55
C LYS A 169 -15.95 10.04 24.02
N TYR A 170 -16.08 9.94 22.69
CA TYR A 170 -17.17 9.23 22.05
C TYR A 170 -17.15 7.75 22.39
N LEU A 171 -15.98 7.10 22.26
CA LEU A 171 -15.78 5.70 22.59
C LEU A 171 -16.12 5.44 24.08
N LEU A 172 -15.59 6.26 25.00
CA LEU A 172 -15.91 6.14 26.43
C LEU A 172 -17.41 6.21 26.72
N SER A 173 -18.14 7.10 26.04
CA SER A 173 -19.60 7.24 26.22
C SER A 173 -20.43 6.12 25.58
N HIS A 174 -19.85 5.36 24.65
CA HIS A 174 -20.51 4.26 23.91
C HIS A 174 -19.79 2.93 24.11
N LYS A 175 -19.19 2.74 25.28
CA LYS A 175 -18.34 1.57 25.60
C LYS A 175 -18.99 0.24 25.23
N GLU A 176 -20.27 0.04 25.55
CA GLU A 176 -20.97 -1.22 25.29
C GLU A 176 -21.06 -1.59 23.80
N GLU A 177 -21.05 -0.59 22.91
CA GLU A 177 -21.08 -0.80 21.46
C GLU A 177 -19.72 -1.21 20.90
N TYR A 178 -18.63 -0.71 21.47
CA TYR A 178 -17.28 -0.86 20.91
C TYR A 178 -16.42 -1.90 21.64
N LEU A 179 -16.62 -2.09 22.95
CA LEU A 179 -15.84 -3.01 23.78
C LEU A 179 -15.80 -4.44 23.21
N PRO A 180 -16.91 -5.04 22.71
CA PRO A 180 -16.88 -6.42 22.20
C PRO A 180 -15.94 -6.65 21.01
N PHE A 181 -15.50 -5.58 20.35
CA PHE A 181 -14.60 -5.63 19.19
C PHE A 181 -13.14 -5.35 19.55
N LEU A 182 -12.84 -5.08 20.82
CA LEU A 182 -11.49 -4.81 21.30
C LEU A 182 -11.02 -5.97 22.17
N THR A 183 -9.93 -6.60 21.75
CA THR A 183 -9.31 -7.74 22.43
C THR A 183 -7.90 -7.42 22.87
N ASP A 184 -7.47 -8.04 23.96
CA ASP A 184 -6.10 -7.99 24.44
C ASP A 184 -5.18 -8.75 23.45
N PRO A 185 -4.06 -8.15 22.99
CA PRO A 185 -3.15 -8.81 22.05
C PRO A 185 -2.49 -10.08 22.60
N ASP A 186 -2.29 -10.18 23.91
CA ASP A 186 -1.58 -11.29 24.56
C ASP A 186 -2.53 -12.42 24.92
N THR A 187 -3.74 -12.09 25.41
CA THR A 187 -4.71 -13.10 25.86
C THR A 187 -5.76 -13.45 24.81
N GLY A 188 -6.06 -12.55 23.88
CA GLY A 188 -7.15 -12.68 22.91
C GLY A 188 -8.55 -12.50 23.51
N ASP A 189 -8.64 -12.20 24.81
CA ASP A 189 -9.91 -11.93 25.48
C ASP A 189 -10.37 -10.49 25.24
N ILE A 190 -11.66 -10.23 25.41
CA ILE A 190 -12.20 -8.87 25.38
C ILE A 190 -11.52 -8.03 26.47
N LEU A 191 -11.17 -6.78 26.14
CA LEU A 191 -10.53 -5.87 27.09
C LEU A 191 -11.35 -5.72 28.38
N SER A 192 -10.66 -5.61 29.51
CA SER A 192 -11.29 -5.17 30.76
C SER A 192 -11.72 -3.72 30.69
N ASP A 193 -12.57 -3.31 31.61
CA ASP A 193 -13.01 -1.92 31.76
C ASP A 193 -11.83 -0.95 31.89
N GLU A 194 -10.83 -1.32 32.70
CA GLU A 194 -9.63 -0.51 32.92
C GLU A 194 -8.75 -0.44 31.66
N GLN A 195 -8.62 -1.56 30.94
CA GLN A 195 -7.87 -1.61 29.69
C GLN A 195 -8.55 -0.79 28.59
N TYR A 196 -9.88 -0.82 28.52
CA TYR A 196 -10.65 -0.01 27.58
C TYR A 196 -10.52 1.49 27.85
N VAL A 197 -10.57 1.90 29.11
CA VAL A 197 -10.34 3.30 29.49
C VAL A 197 -8.93 3.73 29.09
N LYS A 198 -7.93 2.87 29.34
CA LYS A 198 -6.55 3.11 28.91
C LYS A 198 -6.45 3.23 27.39
N TYR A 199 -7.09 2.35 26.63
CA TYR A 199 -7.15 2.42 25.17
C TYR A 199 -7.68 3.78 24.67
N CYS A 200 -8.78 4.25 25.28
CA CYS A 200 -9.36 5.55 24.94
C CYS A 200 -8.43 6.72 25.30
N GLU A 201 -7.72 6.66 26.42
CA GLU A 201 -6.70 7.66 26.79
C GLU A 201 -5.49 7.60 25.85
N ASP A 202 -5.07 6.41 25.42
CA ASP A 202 -3.97 6.23 24.48
C ASP A 202 -4.31 6.84 23.11
N ILE A 203 -5.55 6.68 22.62
CA ILE A 203 -6.03 7.36 21.40
C ILE A 203 -5.85 8.87 21.50
N ARG A 204 -6.18 9.45 22.65
CA ARG A 204 -6.12 10.89 22.90
C ARG A 204 -4.68 11.40 23.00
N ASN A 205 -3.85 10.71 23.77
CA ASN A 205 -2.57 11.22 24.24
C ASN A 205 -1.37 10.74 23.43
N THR A 206 -1.57 9.76 22.53
CA THR A 206 -0.47 9.14 21.76
C THR A 206 -0.73 9.21 20.26
N THR A 207 0.28 8.85 19.48
CA THR A 207 0.18 8.62 18.03
C THR A 207 -0.23 7.18 17.70
N ALA A 208 -0.99 6.52 18.59
CA ALA A 208 -1.55 5.21 18.32
C ALA A 208 -2.35 5.25 17.01
N TRP A 209 -2.15 4.22 16.20
CA TRP A 209 -2.78 4.09 14.90
C TRP A 209 -4.28 3.87 15.09
N GLY A 210 -5.09 4.64 14.36
CA GLY A 210 -6.52 4.43 14.32
C GLY A 210 -6.88 3.37 13.29
N GLY A 211 -7.82 2.51 13.64
CA GLY A 211 -8.35 1.46 12.77
C GLY A 211 -9.84 1.63 12.51
N GLN A 212 -10.51 0.49 12.29
CA GLN A 212 -11.93 0.47 11.94
C GLN A 212 -12.82 1.07 13.04
N ILE A 213 -12.49 0.85 14.33
CA ILE A 213 -13.27 1.37 15.46
C ILE A 213 -13.25 2.90 15.47
N GLU A 214 -12.08 3.50 15.28
CA GLU A 214 -11.94 4.96 15.22
C GLU A 214 -12.67 5.52 14.00
N ILE A 215 -12.62 4.84 12.85
CA ILE A 215 -13.35 5.27 11.64
C ILE A 215 -14.87 5.27 11.88
N GLN A 216 -15.41 4.25 12.54
CA GLN A 216 -16.84 4.20 12.89
C GLN A 216 -17.21 5.34 13.84
N ALA A 217 -16.42 5.57 14.89
CA ALA A 217 -16.65 6.67 15.82
C ALA A 217 -16.55 8.04 15.13
N LEU A 218 -15.53 8.26 14.30
CA LEU A 218 -15.31 9.50 13.54
C LEU A 218 -16.45 9.79 12.58
N SER A 219 -17.04 8.76 11.95
CA SER A 219 -18.21 8.95 11.09
C SER A 219 -19.40 9.52 11.87
N LYS A 220 -19.62 9.05 13.10
CA LYS A 220 -20.67 9.55 14.00
C LYS A 220 -20.36 10.96 14.49
N ILE A 221 -19.11 11.23 14.88
CA ILE A 221 -18.66 12.54 15.36
C ILE A 221 -18.79 13.61 14.27
N CYS A 222 -18.33 13.31 13.05
CA CYS A 222 -18.41 14.24 11.93
C CYS A 222 -19.83 14.34 11.34
N GLY A 223 -20.74 13.43 11.71
CA GLY A 223 -22.07 13.32 11.11
C GLY A 223 -22.03 13.05 9.61
N LYS A 224 -20.94 12.44 9.11
CA LYS A 224 -20.70 12.16 7.70
C LYS A 224 -20.24 10.72 7.50
N PRO A 225 -20.71 10.04 6.44
CA PRO A 225 -20.16 8.76 6.08
C PRO A 225 -18.69 8.86 5.67
N ILE A 226 -17.88 7.92 6.11
CA ILE A 226 -16.45 7.81 5.75
C ILE A 226 -16.30 6.60 4.84
N GLU A 227 -15.84 6.82 3.62
CA GLU A 227 -15.52 5.78 2.65
C GLU A 227 -14.01 5.53 2.64
N VAL A 228 -13.63 4.27 2.86
CA VAL A 228 -12.24 3.79 2.87
C VAL A 228 -12.00 2.96 1.62
N ILE A 229 -11.20 3.49 0.70
CA ILE A 229 -10.78 2.81 -0.52
C ILE A 229 -9.50 2.03 -0.23
N GLN A 230 -9.55 0.72 -0.42
CA GLN A 230 -8.43 -0.20 -0.23
C GLN A 230 -8.13 -0.95 -1.53
N ALA A 231 -6.91 -1.48 -1.68
CA ALA A 231 -6.54 -2.26 -2.86
C ALA A 231 -7.36 -3.55 -2.96
N GLU A 232 -7.38 -4.34 -1.89
CA GLU A 232 -8.06 -5.63 -1.83
C GLU A 232 -9.53 -5.47 -1.42
N GLY A 233 -10.43 -6.10 -2.16
CA GLY A 233 -11.87 -6.11 -1.83
C GLY A 233 -12.63 -4.80 -2.11
N PRO A 234 -13.90 -4.72 -1.69
CA PRO A 234 -14.73 -3.53 -1.84
C PRO A 234 -14.30 -2.40 -0.89
N SER A 235 -14.67 -1.16 -1.23
CA SER A 235 -14.52 -0.03 -0.29
C SER A 235 -15.37 -0.27 0.95
N ILE A 236 -14.84 0.11 2.11
CA ILE A 236 -15.57 0.02 3.39
C ILE A 236 -16.23 1.38 3.65
N ILE A 237 -17.51 1.39 4.01
CA ILE A 237 -18.21 2.62 4.38
C ILE A 237 -18.59 2.54 5.86
N ALA A 238 -18.19 3.56 6.62
CA ALA A 238 -18.65 3.80 7.97
C ALA A 238 -19.75 4.86 7.97
N GLY A 239 -20.82 4.61 8.73
CA GLY A 239 -21.98 5.50 8.81
C GLY A 239 -23.07 5.23 7.78
N ASP A 240 -23.96 6.20 7.59
CA ASP A 240 -25.10 6.09 6.68
C ASP A 240 -24.67 6.31 5.22
N GLU A 241 -24.68 5.24 4.43
CA GLU A 241 -24.25 5.25 3.03
C GLU A 241 -25.09 6.18 2.13
N THR A 242 -26.31 6.50 2.55
CA THR A 242 -27.24 7.38 1.82
C THR A 242 -26.94 8.87 2.04
N SER A 243 -26.16 9.19 3.07
CA SER A 243 -25.79 10.55 3.42
C SER A 243 -24.67 11.09 2.53
N SER A 244 -24.72 12.40 2.26
CA SER A 244 -23.78 13.12 1.41
C SER A 244 -23.48 14.50 2.02
N PRO A 245 -22.26 15.05 1.87
CA PRO A 245 -21.07 14.47 1.23
C PRO A 245 -20.41 13.35 2.05
N LYS A 246 -19.66 12.47 1.37
CA LYS A 246 -18.80 11.43 1.98
C LYS A 246 -17.40 11.98 2.20
N LEU A 247 -16.76 11.62 3.31
CA LEU A 247 -15.32 11.81 3.50
C LEU A 247 -14.62 10.59 2.88
N ILE A 248 -13.75 10.80 1.91
CA ILE A 248 -13.10 9.70 1.20
C ILE A 248 -11.63 9.64 1.60
N ILE A 249 -11.21 8.48 2.09
CA ILE A 249 -9.82 8.18 2.43
C ILE A 249 -9.37 6.90 1.72
N SER A 250 -8.07 6.75 1.56
CA SER A 250 -7.46 5.54 1.01
C SER A 250 -6.61 4.84 2.07
N TYR A 251 -6.71 3.52 2.13
CA TYR A 251 -6.00 2.66 3.06
C TYR A 251 -4.91 1.88 2.32
N HIS A 252 -3.70 1.93 2.87
CA HIS A 252 -2.50 1.33 2.30
C HIS A 252 -1.82 0.49 3.37
N ARG A 253 -1.84 -0.84 3.23
CA ARG A 253 -1.20 -1.78 4.17
C ARG A 253 0.30 -1.89 3.93
N HIS A 254 0.72 -1.75 2.67
CA HIS A 254 2.08 -2.01 2.26
C HIS A 254 2.83 -0.76 1.82
N ALA A 255 2.16 0.33 1.44
CA ALA A 255 2.80 1.51 0.84
C ALA A 255 3.97 2.10 1.66
N TYR A 256 3.96 2.00 3.00
CA TYR A 256 5.01 2.59 3.84
C TYR A 256 5.83 1.52 4.57
N GLY A 257 7.11 1.82 4.80
CA GLY A 257 8.04 0.93 5.52
C GLY A 257 7.61 0.57 6.94
N LEU A 258 6.73 1.40 7.52
CA LEU A 258 6.24 1.23 8.89
C LEU A 258 4.98 0.37 8.97
N GLY A 259 4.26 0.11 7.87
CA GLY A 259 3.02 -0.66 7.85
C GLY A 259 1.84 0.15 7.30
N GLU A 260 0.71 0.05 8.00
CA GLU A 260 -0.59 0.61 7.61
C GLU A 260 -0.58 2.15 7.58
N HIS A 261 -1.22 2.73 6.56
CA HIS A 261 -1.29 4.17 6.38
C HIS A 261 -2.57 4.61 5.69
N TYR A 262 -3.08 5.77 6.10
CA TYR A 262 -4.24 6.40 5.48
C TYR A 262 -3.84 7.68 4.76
N ASN A 263 -4.39 7.89 3.56
CA ASN A 263 -4.27 9.16 2.84
C ASN A 263 -5.64 9.74 2.53
N SER A 264 -5.69 11.06 2.38
CA SER A 264 -6.90 11.77 1.98
C SER A 264 -7.13 11.60 0.47
N VAL A 265 -8.38 11.69 0.00
CA VAL A 265 -8.71 11.55 -1.43
C VAL A 265 -9.51 12.74 -1.90
N VAL A 266 -9.05 13.41 -2.97
CA VAL A 266 -9.69 14.63 -3.49
C VAL A 266 -10.07 14.48 -4.96
N PRO A 267 -11.02 15.29 -5.47
CA PRO A 267 -11.32 15.31 -6.91
C PRO A 267 -10.07 15.59 -7.75
N SER A 268 -9.91 14.82 -8.82
CA SER A 268 -8.97 15.10 -9.90
C SER A 268 -9.50 16.33 -10.65
N GLY A 269 -8.99 17.51 -10.31
CA GLY A 269 -9.31 18.76 -11.01
C GLY A 269 -8.90 18.75 -12.48
#